data_AF-A0A2J0LP84-F1
#
_entry.id   AF-A0A2J0LP84-F1
#
_cell.length_a   1.000
_cell.length_b   1.000
_cell.length_c   1.000
_cell.angle_alpha   90.00
_cell.angle_beta   90.00
_cell.angle_gamma   90.00
#
_symmetry.space_group_name_H-M   'P 1'
#
loop_
_entity.id
_entity.type
_entity.pdbx_description
1 polymer ?
#
loop_
_entity_poly.entity_id
_entity_poly.type
_entity_poly.pdbx_seq_one_letter_code
_entity_poly.pdbx_strand_id
1 'polypeptide(L)'
;ERAPIVGTVCMDQIMIDVGHIKDVSVGDEAVLLGSQGSQQISAEELAQLSGTIPYEIVCSIAPRVPRVYIDVTPHFRVGNEIPHAEVCGVKKP
;
A
#
# COMPACT_ATOMS: atom_id res chain seq x y z
N GLU A 1 -5.55 10.95 -6.29
CA GLU A 1 -5.26 12.36 -5.90
C GLU A 1 -4.84 12.40 -4.43
N ARG A 2 -4.19 13.45 -3.92
CA ARG A 2 -3.79 13.52 -2.51
C ARG A 2 -4.95 13.99 -1.63
N ALA A 3 -5.18 13.31 -0.52
CA ALA A 3 -6.18 13.65 0.49
C ALA A 3 -5.48 13.87 1.85
N PRO A 4 -5.72 14.99 2.56
CA PRO A 4 -5.14 15.20 3.88
C PRO A 4 -5.85 14.35 4.94
N ILE A 5 -5.08 13.89 5.93
CA ILE A 5 -5.62 13.26 7.14
C ILE A 5 -6.27 14.35 8.00
N VAL A 6 -7.49 14.10 8.46
CA VAL A 6 -8.25 15.01 9.32
C VAL A 6 -8.66 14.32 10.62
N GLY A 7 -8.68 15.07 11.71
CA GLY A 7 -8.96 14.51 13.04
C GLY A 7 -7.78 13.74 13.62
N THR A 8 -8.07 12.83 14.56
CA THR A 8 -7.06 12.05 15.28
C THR A 8 -6.92 10.66 14.67
N VAL A 9 -5.69 10.19 14.52
CA VAL A 9 -5.40 8.80 14.14
C VAL A 9 -5.80 7.87 15.29
N CYS A 10 -6.70 6.93 15.03
CA CYS A 10 -7.08 5.90 15.99
C CYS A 10 -6.19 4.65 15.83
N MET A 11 -6.38 3.66 16.71
CA MET A 11 -5.59 2.42 16.68
C MET A 11 -5.72 1.67 15.34
N ASP A 12 -6.92 1.67 14.74
CA ASP A 12 -7.23 0.87 13.54
C ASP A 12 -7.83 1.68 12.38
N GLN A 13 -8.07 2.99 12.58
CA GLN A 13 -8.80 3.82 11.63
C GLN A 13 -8.19 5.22 11.55
N ILE A 14 -8.25 5.80 10.35
CA ILE A 14 -7.91 7.20 10.08
C ILE A 14 -9.05 7.83 9.28
N MET A 15 -9.22 9.13 9.44
CA MET A 15 -10.17 9.92 8.65
C MET A 15 -9.38 10.79 7.67
N ILE A 16 -9.86 10.84 6.43
CA ILE A 16 -9.27 11.64 5.35
C ILE A 16 -10.33 12.55 4.77
N ASP A 17 -9.94 13.76 4.40
CA ASP A 17 -10.81 14.68 3.69
C ASP A 17 -10.78 14.35 2.20
N VAL A 18 -11.94 13.95 1.67
CA VAL A 18 -12.16 13.62 0.26
C VAL A 18 -13.08 14.62 -0.44
N GLY A 19 -13.44 15.73 0.22
CA GLY A 19 -14.43 16.69 -0.29
C GLY A 19 -14.05 17.33 -1.63
N HIS A 20 -12.76 17.37 -1.96
CA HIS A 20 -12.24 17.87 -3.23
C HIS A 20 -12.13 16.79 -4.33
N ILE A 21 -12.18 15.51 -3.98
CA ILE A 21 -12.03 14.39 -4.92
C ILE A 21 -13.40 14.02 -5.46
N LYS A 22 -13.56 14.06 -6.80
CA LYS A 22 -14.80 13.67 -7.47
C LYS A 22 -14.94 12.15 -7.53
N ASP A 23 -16.19 11.67 -7.50
CA ASP A 23 -16.56 10.27 -7.72
C ASP A 23 -15.99 9.24 -6.72
N VAL A 24 -15.67 9.66 -5.49
CA VAL A 24 -15.22 8.74 -4.42
C VAL A 24 -16.37 7.86 -3.95
N SER A 25 -16.13 6.56 -3.92
CA SER A 25 -17.07 5.52 -3.49
C SER A 25 -16.48 4.61 -2.42
N VAL A 26 -17.37 3.94 -1.68
CA VAL A 26 -16.95 2.94 -0.69
C VAL A 26 -16.30 1.76 -1.42
N GLY A 27 -15.10 1.39 -0.99
CA GLY A 27 -14.31 0.31 -1.60
C GLY A 27 -13.20 0.81 -2.52
N ASP A 28 -13.10 2.11 -2.74
CA ASP A 28 -11.99 2.69 -3.52
C ASP A 28 -10.64 2.49 -2.83
N GLU A 29 -9.62 2.32 -3.64
CA GLU A 29 -8.24 2.10 -3.18
C GLU A 29 -7.62 3.39 -2.66
N ALA A 30 -7.07 3.32 -1.43
CA ALA A 30 -6.25 4.38 -0.85
C ALA A 30 -4.79 3.91 -0.72
N VAL A 31 -3.86 4.66 -1.31
CA VAL A 31 -2.42 4.38 -1.25
C VAL A 31 -1.80 5.21 -0.13
N LEU A 32 -1.32 4.56 0.94
CA LEU A 32 -0.63 5.21 2.06
C LEU A 32 0.90 5.29 1.88
N LEU A 33 1.47 4.37 1.10
CA LEU A 33 2.86 4.33 0.71
C LEU A 33 2.96 3.63 -0.64
N GLY A 34 3.51 4.31 -1.65
CA GLY A 34 3.51 3.85 -3.03
C GLY A 34 3.11 4.94 -4.02
N SER A 35 2.81 4.55 -5.26
CA SER A 35 2.41 5.46 -6.33
C SER A 35 0.95 5.23 -6.75
N GLN A 36 0.26 6.33 -7.08
CA GLN A 36 -1.07 6.32 -7.67
C GLN A 36 -1.14 7.38 -8.76
N GLY A 37 -1.29 6.95 -10.02
CA GLY A 37 -1.25 7.84 -11.18
C GLY A 37 0.09 8.58 -11.28
N SER A 38 0.04 9.91 -11.29
CA SER A 38 1.24 10.78 -11.32
C SER A 38 1.80 11.11 -9.93
N GLN A 39 1.10 10.75 -8.85
CA GLN A 39 1.48 11.08 -7.48
C GLN A 39 2.13 9.88 -6.81
N GLN A 40 3.08 10.16 -5.92
CA GLN A 40 3.76 9.16 -5.12
C GLN A 40 3.89 9.63 -3.69
N ILE A 41 3.77 8.70 -2.75
CA ILE A 41 4.09 8.86 -1.33
C ILE A 41 5.25 7.90 -1.05
N SER A 42 6.44 8.43 -0.85
CA SER A 42 7.63 7.61 -0.60
C SER A 42 7.87 7.41 0.90
N ALA A 43 8.70 6.42 1.24
CA ALA A 43 9.09 6.19 2.64
C ALA A 43 9.88 7.38 3.19
N GLU A 44 10.64 8.07 2.35
CA GLU A 44 11.38 9.29 2.70
C GLU A 44 10.44 10.43 3.08
N GLU A 45 9.35 10.61 2.34
CA GLU A 45 8.35 11.63 2.66
C GLU A 45 7.71 11.36 4.03
N LEU A 46 7.30 10.11 4.29
CA LEU A 46 6.73 9.74 5.59
C LEU A 46 7.75 9.91 6.72
N ALA A 47 9.01 9.56 6.49
CA ALA A 47 10.09 9.73 7.46
C ALA A 47 10.33 11.21 7.81
N GLN A 48 10.25 12.10 6.82
CA GLN A 48 10.34 13.55 7.06
C GLN A 48 9.17 14.06 7.91
N LEU A 49 7.96 13.57 7.65
CA LEU A 49 6.77 13.94 8.44
C LEU A 49 6.83 13.42 9.88
N SER A 50 7.39 12.23 10.11
CA SER A 50 7.54 11.64 11.45
C SER A 50 8.82 12.04 12.18
N GLY A 51 9.77 12.69 11.51
CA GLY A 51 11.08 13.03 12.07
C GLY A 51 12.00 11.82 12.27
N THR A 52 11.85 10.78 11.46
CA THR A 52 12.62 9.52 11.55
C THR A 52 13.35 9.21 10.24
N ILE A 53 13.86 7.98 10.08
CA ILE A 53 14.51 7.51 8.85
C ILE A 53 13.59 6.59 8.03
N PRO A 54 13.79 6.45 6.70
CA PRO A 54 12.93 5.63 5.85
C PRO A 54 12.83 4.17 6.29
N TYR A 55 13.90 3.61 6.85
CA TYR A 55 13.91 2.25 7.38
C TYR A 55 12.94 2.05 8.55
N GLU A 56 12.77 3.05 9.41
CA GLU A 56 11.80 2.96 10.50
C GLU A 56 10.37 2.91 9.99
N ILE A 57 10.06 3.65 8.91
CA ILE A 57 8.73 3.62 8.29
C ILE A 57 8.39 2.21 7.80
N VAL A 58 9.29 1.59 7.04
CA VAL A 58 9.07 0.25 6.47
C VAL A 58 9.01 -0.81 7.58
N CYS A 59 9.89 -0.71 8.59
CA CYS A 59 9.91 -1.64 9.73
C CYS A 59 8.70 -1.46 10.67
N SER A 60 8.10 -0.27 10.75
CA SER A 60 6.95 0.03 11.61
C SER A 60 5.64 -0.56 11.10
N ILE A 61 5.60 -1.09 9.87
CA ILE A 61 4.42 -1.77 9.34
C ILE A 61 4.18 -3.05 10.14
N ALA A 62 3.18 -2.96 11.02
CA ALA A 62 2.86 -4.00 12.00
C ALA A 62 2.50 -5.35 11.33
N PRO A 63 2.75 -6.48 12.00
CA PRO A 63 2.45 -7.82 11.46
C PRO A 63 0.97 -8.08 11.13
N ARG A 64 0.05 -7.23 11.61
CA ARG A 64 -1.38 -7.30 11.31
C ARG A 64 -1.72 -6.92 9.87
N VAL A 65 -0.82 -6.21 9.19
CA VAL A 65 -1.01 -5.82 7.78
C VAL A 65 -0.64 -7.02 6.89
N PRO A 66 -1.58 -7.58 6.11
CA PRO A 66 -1.30 -8.69 5.21
C PRO A 66 -0.24 -8.30 4.17
N ARG A 67 0.74 -9.19 3.95
CA ARG A 67 1.78 -8.99 2.94
C ARG A 67 1.51 -9.91 1.75
N VAL A 68 1.31 -9.32 0.57
CA VAL A 68 1.15 -10.06 -0.69
C VAL A 68 2.43 -9.87 -1.50
N TYR A 69 3.10 -10.97 -1.81
CA TYR A 69 4.33 -10.96 -2.60
C TYR A 69 3.98 -11.18 -4.07
N ILE A 70 4.38 -10.23 -4.92
CA ILE A 70 4.18 -10.30 -6.37
C ILE A 70 5.49 -10.80 -6.96
N ASP A 71 5.50 -12.04 -7.44
CA ASP A 71 6.65 -12.59 -8.14
C ASP A 71 6.71 -11.98 -9.55
N VAL A 72 7.63 -11.03 -9.74
CA VAL A 72 7.96 -10.49 -11.06
C VAL A 72 8.97 -11.39 -11.75
N THR A 73 8.58 -12.63 -12.02
CA THR A 73 9.30 -13.46 -12.97
C THR A 73 8.98 -12.94 -14.38
N PRO A 74 9.96 -12.48 -15.19
CA PRO A 74 9.71 -12.19 -16.59
C PRO A 74 9.40 -13.52 -17.28
N HIS A 75 8.11 -13.82 -17.49
CA HIS A 75 7.70 -14.96 -18.31
C HIS A 75 8.21 -14.73 -19.75
N PHE A 76 9.38 -15.29 -20.08
CA PHE A 76 9.71 -15.59 -21.46
C PHE A 76 8.76 -16.69 -21.91
N ARG A 77 7.68 -16.30 -22.59
CA ARG A 77 6.63 -17.22 -23.06
C ARG A 77 7.22 -18.18 -24.09
N VAL A 78 7.44 -19.42 -23.69
CA VAL A 78 7.50 -20.57 -24.59
C VAL A 78 6.43 -21.55 -24.12
N GLY A 79 5.47 -21.85 -24.99
CA GLY A 79 4.52 -22.94 -24.77
C GLY A 79 3.30 -22.56 -23.92
N ASN A 80 2.20 -23.22 -24.24
CA ASN A 80 0.83 -22.83 -23.96
C ASN A 80 0.26 -23.60 -22.78
N GLU A 81 0.61 -23.27 -21.53
CA GLU A 81 -0.02 -23.85 -20.33
C GLU A 81 0.00 -22.82 -19.18
N ILE A 82 -1.18 -22.43 -18.68
CA ILE A 82 -1.33 -21.61 -17.46
C ILE A 82 -1.82 -22.54 -16.35
N PRO A 83 -1.00 -22.95 -15.37
CA PRO A 83 -1.54 -23.52 -14.16
C PRO A 83 -1.98 -22.38 -13.22
N HIS A 84 -3.08 -22.64 -12.53
CA HIS A 84 -3.74 -21.79 -11.57
C HIS A 84 -2.79 -20.99 -10.66
N ALA A 85 -3.11 -19.71 -10.47
CA ALA A 85 -2.60 -18.89 -9.39
C ALA A 85 -2.86 -19.57 -8.04
N GLU A 86 -1.88 -20.31 -7.53
CA GLU A 86 -1.83 -20.67 -6.13
C GLU A 86 -1.56 -19.39 -5.35
N VAL A 87 -2.58 -18.99 -4.60
CA VAL A 87 -2.51 -18.00 -3.53
C VAL A 87 -1.25 -18.29 -2.73
N CYS A 88 -0.30 -17.35 -2.73
CA CYS A 88 0.92 -17.40 -1.93
C CYS A 88 0.53 -17.43 -0.44
N GLY A 89 0.24 -18.63 0.06
CA GLY A 89 -0.05 -18.92 1.44
C GLY A 89 1.25 -18.82 2.22
N VAL A 90 1.45 -17.70 2.89
CA VAL A 90 2.49 -17.57 3.92
C VAL A 90 2.11 -18.49 5.08
N LYS A 91 2.50 -19.77 5.00
CA LYS A 91 2.65 -20.62 6.18
C LYS A 91 3.77 -19.99 7.03
N LYS A 92 3.38 -19.30 8.11
CA LYS A 92 4.32 -18.97 9.20
C LYS A 92 4.83 -20.27 9.84
N PRO A 93 6.10 -20.33 10.28
CA PRO A 93 6.58 -21.38 11.18
C PRO A 93 5.89 -21.33 12.54
#